data_AF-A0A8H3LDI7-F1
#
_entry.id   AF-A0A8H3LDI7-F1
#
_cell.length_a   1.000
_cell.length_b   1.000
_cell.length_c   1.000
_cell.angle_alpha   90.00
_cell.angle_beta   90.00
_cell.angle_gamma   90.00
#
_symmetry.space_group_name_H-M   'P 1'
#
loop_
_entity.id
_entity.type
_entity.pdbx_description
1 polymer ?
#
loop_
_entity_poly.entity_id
_entity_poly.type
_entity_poly.pdbx_seq_one_letter_code
_entity_poly.pdbx_strand_id
1 'polypeptide(L)'
;MNWDRIIAILLSDLFGLNFRLQNYKSNLDIYSRFSPEPQLIHSVSGDQYDDQYWTLIPGKGKHSGYFRIENFVTKFVIISRFSPEPLFFHHKSINQYDDQYWTLIPGTGKRSGYFRIENFVTKYSIFSRFSSEPHFFHFTSNDQYNDQYWILIPGTGKHSGYLRFENFVTKYAISSRISSETKFFHCISDDQYDHYWTLIPGTEKYFGYFRIESCVTKYAIYSRFSSEPQFFHYTSNEQSDDQYWTLIPGTGKRSGYFRIENFVTKYAIFSRSSPEPQFFHFTSSNQYDDQYWTFIFEDMDIESVEYKIDEGKIKSTALVEIMRQTLSNDADMEQTFIFRVDKSETHTSNFEYSSGFTVKVGTEFKARIPCVGEFGLNVETTDSQTWTFGYSTEWKKKYTADFSIKAPPRTKVIAVAYIKKATLSVPYIMYLKSKKTGIKVDTHGTYTGVTTWDLTYASITEALPW
;
A
#
# COMPACT_ATOMS: atom_id res chain seq x y z
N MET A 1 14.50 13.29 -19.88
CA MET A 1 14.20 12.15 -18.98
C MET A 1 13.43 12.73 -17.80
N ASN A 2 12.16 12.36 -17.61
CA ASN A 2 11.25 13.10 -16.75
C ASN A 2 11.52 12.73 -15.27
N TRP A 3 12.33 13.55 -14.59
CA TRP A 3 12.77 13.34 -13.20
C TRP A 3 11.60 13.21 -12.20
N ASP A 4 10.45 13.81 -12.53
CA ASP A 4 9.22 13.74 -11.73
C ASP A 4 8.66 12.31 -11.60
N ARG A 5 8.92 11.43 -12.59
CA ARG A 5 8.48 10.01 -12.55
C ARG A 5 9.38 9.14 -11.68
N ILE A 6 10.67 9.47 -11.58
CA ILE A 6 11.65 8.72 -10.78
C ILE A 6 11.45 9.06 -9.29
N ILE A 7 11.14 10.32 -8.98
CA ILE A 7 10.77 10.75 -7.63
C ILE A 7 9.44 10.10 -7.20
N ALA A 8 8.45 9.98 -8.08
CA ALA A 8 7.19 9.30 -7.77
C ALA A 8 7.36 7.79 -7.46
N ILE A 9 8.35 7.12 -8.07
CA ILE A 9 8.68 5.71 -7.80
C ILE A 9 9.48 5.57 -6.49
N LEU A 10 10.41 6.48 -6.20
CA LEU A 10 11.14 6.49 -4.92
C LEU A 10 10.25 6.90 -3.74
N LEU A 11 9.25 7.77 -3.97
CA LEU A 11 8.24 8.13 -2.98
C LEU A 11 7.13 7.07 -2.85
N SER A 12 6.91 6.22 -3.87
CA SER A 12 5.95 5.12 -3.75
C SER A 12 6.33 4.08 -2.72
N ASP A 13 7.63 3.94 -2.47
CA ASP A 13 8.19 3.05 -1.44
C ASP A 13 8.19 3.69 -0.04
N LEU A 14 7.82 4.97 0.08
CA LEU A 14 7.67 5.72 1.35
C LEU A 14 6.22 5.82 1.85
N PHE A 15 5.23 5.40 1.06
CA PHE A 15 3.83 5.40 1.50
C PHE A 15 3.60 4.29 2.53
N GLY A 16 3.01 4.66 3.68
CA GLY A 16 2.86 3.77 4.84
C GLY A 16 4.08 3.72 5.78
N LEU A 17 5.19 4.40 5.46
CA LEU A 17 6.31 4.57 6.37
C LEU A 17 6.10 5.82 7.25
N ASN A 18 6.42 5.67 8.54
CA ASN A 18 6.45 6.76 9.49
C ASN A 18 7.85 7.40 9.51
N PHE A 19 7.92 8.72 9.39
CA PHE A 19 9.15 9.49 9.40
C PHE A 19 9.03 10.72 10.30
N ARG A 20 10.17 11.22 10.76
CA ARG A 20 10.32 12.52 11.42
C ARG A 20 10.63 13.55 10.36
N LEU A 21 10.12 14.76 10.56
CA LEU A 21 10.43 15.91 9.72
C LEU A 21 11.45 16.78 10.46
N GLN A 22 12.73 16.59 10.17
CA GLN A 22 13.81 17.34 10.80
C GLN A 22 14.22 18.54 9.96
N ASN A 23 14.31 19.71 10.56
CA ASN A 23 14.68 20.92 9.85
C ASN A 23 16.21 21.04 9.63
N TYR A 24 16.62 21.46 8.43
CA TYR A 24 18.01 21.65 8.03
C TYR A 24 18.78 22.67 8.90
N LYS A 25 18.17 23.81 9.24
CA LYS A 25 18.87 24.90 9.92
C LYS A 25 18.84 24.75 11.44
N SER A 26 17.73 24.26 11.98
CA SER A 26 17.50 24.20 13.42
C SER A 26 17.70 22.83 14.03
N ASN A 27 17.76 21.76 13.23
CA ASN A 27 17.81 20.36 13.68
C ASN A 27 16.66 19.96 14.62
N LEU A 28 15.54 20.69 14.55
CA LEU A 28 14.32 20.40 15.31
C LEU A 28 13.35 19.58 14.45
N ASP A 29 12.62 18.68 15.10
CA ASP A 29 11.59 17.86 14.48
C ASP A 29 10.21 18.45 14.72
N ILE A 30 9.26 18.18 13.82
CA ILE A 30 7.85 18.57 14.00
C ILE A 30 7.13 17.54 14.88
N TYR A 31 6.40 18.04 15.88
CA TYR A 31 5.59 17.27 16.82
C TYR A 31 4.13 17.69 16.73
N SER A 32 3.23 16.73 16.95
CA SER A 32 1.79 16.96 16.99
C SER A 32 1.16 16.13 18.11
N ARG A 33 0.62 16.81 19.13
CA ARG A 33 0.11 16.22 20.38
C ARG A 33 -1.26 16.77 20.76
N PHE A 34 -2.01 16.07 21.61
CA PHE A 34 -3.27 16.58 22.16
C PHE A 34 -3.08 17.55 23.33
N SER A 35 -1.95 17.44 24.03
CA SER A 35 -1.58 18.28 25.17
C SER A 35 -0.09 18.07 25.53
N PRO A 36 0.57 19.02 26.20
CA PRO A 36 0.14 20.40 26.47
C PRO A 36 0.25 21.31 25.23
N GLU A 37 -0.27 22.53 25.31
CA GLU A 37 -0.03 23.56 24.28
C GLU A 37 1.44 24.01 24.26
N PRO A 38 2.00 24.36 23.09
CA PRO A 38 1.38 24.30 21.76
C PRO A 38 1.27 22.86 21.22
N GLN A 39 0.10 22.50 20.69
CA GLN A 39 -0.19 21.15 20.18
C GLN A 39 0.57 20.77 18.90
N LEU A 40 0.82 21.74 18.02
CA LEU A 40 1.72 21.59 16.86
C LEU A 40 2.97 22.44 17.10
N ILE A 41 4.14 21.83 17.15
CA ILE A 41 5.38 22.51 17.57
C ILE A 41 6.60 21.87 16.91
N HIS A 42 7.71 22.59 16.86
CA HIS A 42 9.03 21.99 16.65
C HIS A 42 9.77 21.76 17.98
N SER A 43 10.55 20.69 18.11
CA SER A 43 11.34 20.46 19.32
C SER A 43 12.58 19.63 19.01
N VAL A 44 13.49 19.51 19.98
CA VAL A 44 14.71 18.73 19.84
C VAL A 44 14.36 17.30 19.46
N SER A 45 14.92 16.86 18.34
CA SER A 45 14.84 15.51 17.82
C SER A 45 15.22 14.46 18.87
N GLY A 46 14.41 13.43 19.05
CA GLY A 46 14.81 12.26 19.83
C GLY A 46 13.80 11.12 19.70
N ASP A 47 14.25 9.92 19.35
CA ASP A 47 13.43 8.75 18.97
C ASP A 47 12.48 8.22 20.07
N GLN A 48 12.38 8.89 21.22
CA GLN A 48 11.62 8.48 22.39
C GLN A 48 10.10 8.73 22.28
N TYR A 49 9.66 9.67 21.45
CA TYR A 49 8.27 10.16 21.47
C TYR A 49 7.53 9.88 20.16
N ASP A 50 6.39 9.20 20.25
CA ASP A 50 5.66 8.77 19.05
C ASP A 50 4.97 9.92 18.29
N ASP A 51 4.75 11.05 18.96
CA ASP A 51 4.03 12.23 18.45
C ASP A 51 4.86 13.09 17.48
N GLN A 52 6.11 12.71 17.21
CA GLN A 52 6.99 13.32 16.19
C GLN A 52 6.98 12.59 14.84
N TYR A 53 6.26 11.47 14.75
CA TYR A 53 6.20 10.66 13.54
C TYR A 53 5.04 11.06 12.65
N TRP A 54 5.28 11.06 11.35
CA TRP A 54 4.36 11.49 10.30
C TRP A 54 4.36 10.51 9.15
N THR A 55 3.27 10.48 8.40
CA THR A 55 3.16 9.74 7.14
C THR A 55 2.59 10.64 6.04
N LEU A 56 2.82 10.28 4.78
CA LEU A 56 2.29 11.00 3.63
C LEU A 56 1.06 10.27 3.07
N ILE A 57 -0.07 10.96 3.02
CA ILE A 57 -1.30 10.44 2.41
C ILE A 57 -1.48 11.11 1.04
N PRO A 58 -1.40 10.35 -0.08
CA PRO A 58 -1.48 10.94 -1.41
C PRO A 58 -2.85 11.57 -1.69
N GLY A 59 -2.82 12.76 -2.28
CA GLY A 59 -4.00 13.45 -2.79
C GLY A 59 -4.51 12.81 -4.09
N LYS A 60 -5.82 12.89 -4.30
CA LYS A 60 -6.50 12.41 -5.51
C LYS A 60 -7.06 13.57 -6.32
N GLY A 61 -7.38 13.32 -7.60
CA GLY A 61 -8.05 14.29 -8.45
C GLY A 61 -7.23 15.58 -8.59
N LYS A 62 -7.82 16.72 -8.21
CA LYS A 62 -7.15 18.04 -8.26
C LYS A 62 -5.90 18.15 -7.38
N HIS A 63 -5.75 17.25 -6.39
CA HIS A 63 -4.60 17.18 -5.50
C HIS A 63 -3.59 16.10 -5.91
N SER A 64 -3.72 15.51 -7.10
CA SER A 64 -2.74 14.55 -7.61
C SER A 64 -1.35 15.19 -7.68
N GLY A 65 -0.35 14.53 -7.10
CA GLY A 65 1.02 15.07 -6.95
C GLY A 65 1.25 15.87 -5.66
N TYR A 66 0.23 15.99 -4.81
CA TYR A 66 0.31 16.54 -3.46
C TYR A 66 -0.05 15.45 -2.43
N PHE A 67 0.22 15.72 -1.16
CA PHE A 67 -0.05 14.82 -0.04
C PHE A 67 -0.52 15.58 1.19
N ARG A 68 -1.27 14.90 2.06
CA ARG A 68 -1.48 15.33 3.44
C ARG A 68 -0.36 14.75 4.30
N ILE A 69 0.14 15.52 5.25
CA ILE A 69 1.17 15.09 6.21
C ILE A 69 0.46 14.74 7.50
N GLU A 70 0.17 13.47 7.74
CA GLU A 70 -0.61 13.00 8.89
C GLU A 70 0.29 12.52 10.02
N ASN A 71 0.04 12.98 11.24
CA ASN A 71 0.76 12.55 12.43
C ASN A 71 0.33 11.15 12.89
N PHE A 72 1.31 10.35 13.32
CA PHE A 72 1.11 8.97 13.72
C PHE A 72 0.17 8.81 14.94
N VAL A 73 0.31 9.65 15.96
CA VAL A 73 -0.43 9.56 17.23
C VAL A 73 -1.80 10.21 17.12
N THR A 74 -1.84 11.47 16.70
CA THR A 74 -3.07 12.27 16.71
C THR A 74 -3.98 12.02 15.51
N LYS A 75 -3.43 11.47 14.42
CA LYS A 75 -4.10 11.38 13.11
C LYS A 75 -4.52 12.75 12.56
N PHE A 76 -3.84 13.82 13.01
CA PHE A 76 -4.05 15.16 12.53
C PHE A 76 -3.08 15.45 11.38
N VAL A 77 -3.52 16.26 10.42
CA VAL A 77 -2.72 16.73 9.29
C VAL A 77 -2.32 18.18 9.48
N ILE A 78 -1.16 18.56 8.95
CA ILE A 78 -0.68 19.94 8.98
C ILE A 78 -1.52 20.80 8.02
N ILE A 79 -1.96 21.97 8.50
CA ILE A 79 -2.82 22.92 7.80
C ILE A 79 -2.07 24.22 7.55
N SER A 80 -2.32 24.83 6.38
CA SER A 80 -1.80 26.15 6.02
C SER A 80 -2.81 26.94 5.20
N ARG A 81 -3.30 28.06 5.75
CA ARG A 81 -4.36 28.90 5.15
C ARG A 81 -4.15 30.39 5.40
N PHE A 82 -4.87 31.25 4.66
CA PHE A 82 -4.86 32.71 4.86
C PHE A 82 -5.94 33.20 5.84
N SER A 83 -7.00 32.42 6.02
CA SER A 83 -8.11 32.72 6.93
C SER A 83 -9.04 31.50 7.06
N PRO A 84 -9.82 31.39 8.15
CA PRO A 84 -9.71 32.16 9.39
C PRO A 84 -8.51 31.71 10.24
N GLU A 85 -8.20 32.43 11.32
CA GLU A 85 -7.23 31.96 12.32
C GLU A 85 -7.69 30.63 12.98
N PRO A 86 -6.77 29.75 13.41
CA PRO A 86 -5.31 29.82 13.22
C PRO A 86 -4.88 29.57 11.76
N LEU A 87 -3.84 30.26 11.28
CA LEU A 87 -3.33 30.12 9.90
C LEU A 87 -2.49 28.87 9.66
N PHE A 88 -1.74 28.43 10.68
CA PHE A 88 -0.87 27.26 10.64
C PHE A 88 -1.04 26.45 11.93
N PHE A 89 -1.53 25.23 11.78
CA PHE A 89 -1.90 24.35 12.89
C PHE A 89 -2.05 22.93 12.35
N HIS A 90 -2.51 22.01 13.19
CA HIS A 90 -2.88 20.67 12.78
C HIS A 90 -4.34 20.37 13.12
N HIS A 91 -5.00 19.53 12.33
CA HIS A 91 -6.37 19.15 12.61
C HIS A 91 -6.68 17.77 12.02
N LYS A 92 -7.77 17.16 12.47
CA LYS A 92 -8.27 15.91 11.88
C LYS A 92 -8.36 16.04 10.36
N SER A 93 -7.84 15.01 9.69
CA SER A 93 -7.79 14.88 8.24
C SER A 93 -9.20 14.90 7.63
N ILE A 94 -9.50 15.87 6.77
CA ILE A 94 -10.81 16.02 6.12
C ILE A 94 -10.59 16.24 4.63
N ASN A 95 -11.05 15.30 3.80
CA ASN A 95 -10.80 15.26 2.35
C ASN A 95 -11.51 16.39 1.55
N GLN A 96 -12.08 17.38 2.23
CA GLN A 96 -12.80 18.51 1.64
C GLN A 96 -11.93 19.77 1.52
N TYR A 97 -10.90 19.92 2.36
CA TYR A 97 -10.17 21.18 2.47
C TYR A 97 -8.83 21.13 1.73
N ASP A 98 -8.59 22.16 0.91
CA ASP A 98 -7.40 22.26 0.07
C ASP A 98 -6.15 22.68 0.85
N ASP A 99 -6.34 23.31 2.02
CA ASP A 99 -5.29 23.83 2.89
C ASP A 99 -4.46 22.74 3.62
N GLN A 100 -4.84 21.46 3.46
CA GLN A 100 -4.17 20.30 4.06
C GLN A 100 -3.15 19.64 3.12
N TYR A 101 -3.08 20.08 1.88
CA TYR A 101 -2.27 19.44 0.84
C TYR A 101 -0.93 20.16 0.65
N TRP A 102 0.13 19.36 0.52
CA TRP A 102 1.51 19.81 0.47
C TRP A 102 2.25 19.10 -0.67
N THR A 103 3.32 19.70 -1.16
CA THR A 103 4.26 19.09 -2.08
C THR A 103 5.69 19.19 -1.53
N LEU A 104 6.55 18.27 -1.94
CA LEU A 104 7.97 18.27 -1.58
C LEU A 104 8.75 18.87 -2.75
N ILE A 105 9.31 20.06 -2.56
CA ILE A 105 10.19 20.70 -3.54
C ILE A 105 11.64 20.36 -3.16
N PRO A 106 12.35 19.56 -3.97
CA PRO A 106 13.72 19.16 -3.66
C PRO A 106 14.67 20.35 -3.53
N GLY A 107 15.53 20.33 -2.51
CA GLY A 107 16.63 21.26 -2.38
C GLY A 107 17.79 20.93 -3.31
N THR A 108 18.57 21.96 -3.64
CA THR A 108 19.75 21.86 -4.51
C THR A 108 21.02 22.30 -3.76
N GLY A 109 22.19 21.93 -4.28
CA GLY A 109 23.49 22.29 -3.69
C GLY A 109 23.63 21.78 -2.25
N LYS A 110 23.95 22.67 -1.30
CA LYS A 110 24.09 22.33 0.13
C LYS A 110 22.83 21.79 0.81
N ARG A 111 21.68 21.88 0.13
CA ARG A 111 20.36 21.42 0.62
C ARG A 111 19.88 20.18 -0.14
N SER A 112 20.77 19.56 -0.92
CA SER A 112 20.52 18.27 -1.54
C SER A 112 20.13 17.26 -0.47
N GLY A 113 18.99 16.62 -0.67
CA GLY A 113 18.38 15.66 0.25
C GLY A 113 17.46 16.22 1.33
N TYR A 114 17.23 17.54 1.31
CA TYR A 114 16.16 18.18 2.05
C TYR A 114 15.08 18.66 1.08
N PHE A 115 13.89 18.89 1.60
CA PHE A 115 12.72 19.32 0.86
C PHE A 115 12.15 20.58 1.48
N ARG A 116 11.76 21.54 0.65
CA ARG A 116 10.77 22.54 1.06
C ARG A 116 9.40 21.91 0.97
N ILE A 117 8.64 22.02 2.05
CA ILE A 117 7.29 21.45 2.15
C ILE A 117 6.31 22.58 1.84
N GLU A 118 5.88 22.70 0.59
CA GLU A 118 5.06 23.82 0.10
C GLU A 118 3.58 23.45 0.05
N ASN A 119 2.73 24.29 0.62
CA ASN A 119 1.29 24.06 0.64
C ASN A 119 0.63 24.36 -0.71
N PHE A 120 -0.38 23.57 -1.06
CA PHE A 120 -1.14 23.66 -2.30
C PHE A 120 -1.82 25.02 -2.51
N VAL A 121 -2.49 25.55 -1.47
CA VAL A 121 -3.29 26.79 -1.54
C VAL A 121 -2.42 28.03 -1.34
N THR A 122 -1.69 28.05 -0.22
CA THR A 122 -0.98 29.25 0.22
C THR A 122 0.35 29.46 -0.49
N LYS A 123 0.92 28.40 -1.09
CA LYS A 123 2.29 28.38 -1.61
C LYS A 123 3.34 28.76 -0.55
N TYR A 124 2.98 28.59 0.72
CA TYR A 124 3.86 28.80 1.85
C TYR A 124 4.57 27.51 2.20
N SER A 125 5.84 27.62 2.58
CA SER A 125 6.62 26.52 3.15
C SER A 125 6.65 26.56 4.66
N ILE A 126 6.67 25.39 5.28
CA ILE A 126 6.92 25.24 6.71
C ILE A 126 8.37 25.65 6.99
N PHE A 127 8.61 26.44 8.04
CA PHE A 127 9.96 26.80 8.47
C PHE A 127 10.17 26.57 9.97
N SER A 128 11.44 26.42 10.36
CA SER A 128 11.86 26.26 11.75
C SER A 128 13.18 26.99 12.03
N ARG A 129 13.20 27.88 13.03
CA ARG A 129 14.33 28.80 13.33
C ARG A 129 14.42 29.18 14.80
N PHE A 130 15.58 29.67 15.23
CA PHE A 130 15.83 30.20 16.59
C PHE A 130 15.94 31.73 16.68
N SER A 131 16.05 32.41 15.53
CA SER A 131 16.52 33.81 15.49
C SER A 131 15.43 34.86 15.64
N SER A 132 14.17 34.51 15.36
CA SER A 132 13.07 35.48 15.30
C SER A 132 11.72 34.77 15.38
N GLU A 133 10.81 35.27 16.20
CA GLU A 133 9.43 34.78 16.27
C GLU A 133 8.64 35.08 14.98
N PRO A 134 7.68 34.23 14.59
CA PRO A 134 7.45 32.89 15.15
C PRO A 134 8.63 31.97 14.84
N HIS A 135 9.02 31.10 15.79
CA HIS A 135 10.11 30.12 15.61
C HIS A 135 9.74 28.93 14.73
N PHE A 136 8.45 28.57 14.68
CA PHE A 136 7.90 27.51 13.85
C PHE A 136 6.57 27.95 13.26
N PHE A 137 6.51 28.05 11.93
CA PHE A 137 5.33 28.53 11.23
C PHE A 137 5.40 28.21 9.74
N HIS A 138 4.46 28.74 8.96
CA HIS A 138 4.56 28.78 7.51
C HIS A 138 4.97 30.18 7.01
N PHE A 139 5.60 30.28 5.84
CA PHE A 139 5.87 31.56 5.20
C PHE A 139 6.07 31.39 3.70
N THR A 140 6.09 32.48 2.93
CA THR A 140 6.37 32.46 1.49
C THR A 140 7.54 31.53 1.16
N SER A 141 7.27 30.51 0.34
CA SER A 141 8.25 29.53 -0.13
C SER A 141 9.35 30.22 -0.92
N ASN A 142 10.59 30.08 -0.48
CA ASN A 142 11.73 30.75 -1.10
C ASN A 142 13.00 29.90 -0.93
N ASP A 143 13.77 29.76 -2.01
CA ASP A 143 14.94 28.91 -2.06
C ASP A 143 16.17 29.57 -1.43
N GLN A 144 16.05 30.75 -0.84
CA GLN A 144 17.12 31.42 -0.11
C GLN A 144 17.08 31.08 1.39
N TYR A 145 15.95 30.59 1.90
CA TYR A 145 15.71 30.39 3.32
C TYR A 145 16.05 28.97 3.77
N ASN A 146 17.20 28.81 4.42
CA ASN A 146 17.67 27.51 4.92
C ASN A 146 16.76 26.90 6.01
N ASP A 147 16.01 27.72 6.74
CA ASP A 147 15.01 27.27 7.72
C ASP A 147 13.75 26.67 7.09
N GLN A 148 13.57 26.72 5.76
CA GLN A 148 12.41 26.11 5.09
C GLN A 148 12.65 24.65 4.62
N TYR A 149 13.85 24.12 4.83
CA TYR A 149 14.26 22.82 4.31
C TYR A 149 14.17 21.74 5.39
N TRP A 150 13.57 20.60 5.03
CA TRP A 150 13.28 19.49 5.94
C TRP A 150 13.74 18.17 5.35
N ILE A 151 14.29 17.28 6.17
CA ILE A 151 14.60 15.91 5.78
C ILE A 151 13.57 14.96 6.41
N LEU A 152 13.16 13.96 5.64
CA LEU A 152 12.32 12.88 6.11
C LEU A 152 13.25 11.81 6.68
N ILE A 153 13.29 11.70 8.01
CA ILE A 153 14.09 10.70 8.71
C ILE A 153 13.16 9.54 9.06
N PRO A 154 13.27 8.35 8.45
CA PRO A 154 12.46 7.20 8.87
C PRO A 154 12.64 6.95 10.36
N GLY A 155 11.55 6.61 11.05
CA GLY A 155 11.66 6.30 12.47
C GLY A 155 12.58 5.12 12.72
N THR A 156 13.28 5.13 13.86
CA THR A 156 14.10 4.02 14.33
C THR A 156 13.41 3.38 15.54
N GLY A 157 13.66 2.09 15.76
CA GLY A 157 13.11 1.34 16.89
C GLY A 157 12.20 0.18 16.47
N LYS A 158 11.54 -0.45 17.44
CA LYS A 158 10.83 -1.75 17.37
C LYS A 158 9.50 -1.73 16.56
N HIS A 159 9.42 -1.41 15.27
CA HIS A 159 10.10 -2.13 14.20
C HIS A 159 9.75 -1.51 12.83
N SER A 160 10.19 -0.29 12.54
CA SER A 160 10.02 0.26 11.18
C SER A 160 10.86 -0.52 10.16
N GLY A 161 10.28 -0.83 8.99
CA GLY A 161 11.04 -1.02 7.74
C GLY A 161 11.98 -2.23 7.67
N TYR A 162 11.70 -3.31 8.40
CA TYR A 162 12.49 -4.54 8.28
C TYR A 162 12.07 -5.37 7.09
N LEU A 163 13.08 -5.83 6.34
CA LEU A 163 12.91 -6.56 5.11
C LEU A 163 14.01 -7.60 4.96
N ARG A 164 13.71 -8.65 4.21
CA ARG A 164 14.70 -9.57 3.68
C ARG A 164 14.87 -9.27 2.19
N PHE A 165 16.07 -9.48 1.68
CA PHE A 165 16.34 -9.41 0.25
C PHE A 165 16.39 -10.82 -0.31
N GLU A 166 15.41 -11.23 -1.10
CA GLU A 166 15.43 -12.53 -1.75
C GLU A 166 15.92 -12.40 -3.20
N ASN A 167 16.91 -13.22 -3.58
CA ASN A 167 17.47 -13.20 -4.92
C ASN A 167 16.55 -13.84 -5.96
N PHE A 168 16.51 -13.25 -7.16
CA PHE A 168 15.71 -13.72 -8.29
C PHE A 168 16.05 -15.15 -8.72
N VAL A 169 17.34 -15.50 -8.80
CA VAL A 169 17.83 -16.80 -9.31
C VAL A 169 17.85 -17.85 -8.22
N THR A 170 18.54 -17.59 -7.10
CA THR A 170 18.78 -18.62 -6.08
C THR A 170 17.65 -18.74 -5.06
N LYS A 171 16.78 -17.73 -4.95
CA LYS A 171 15.83 -17.59 -3.84
C LYS A 171 16.50 -17.55 -2.47
N TYR A 172 17.76 -17.14 -2.43
CA TYR A 172 18.51 -16.98 -1.18
C TYR A 172 18.33 -15.56 -0.64
N ALA A 173 18.32 -15.46 0.69
CA ALA A 173 18.37 -14.21 1.42
C ALA A 173 19.81 -13.76 1.68
N ILE A 174 20.01 -12.45 1.86
CA ILE A 174 21.26 -11.91 2.41
C ILE A 174 21.24 -12.07 3.93
N SER A 175 22.32 -12.59 4.52
CA SER A 175 22.37 -13.01 5.93
C SER A 175 23.57 -12.43 6.69
N SER A 176 23.36 -12.11 7.98
CA SER A 176 24.37 -11.47 8.84
C SER A 176 24.37 -12.00 10.28
N ARG A 177 25.52 -12.48 10.77
CA ARG A 177 25.69 -13.09 12.11
C ARG A 177 26.90 -12.52 12.87
N ILE A 178 26.81 -12.52 14.22
CA ILE A 178 27.88 -12.04 15.12
C ILE A 178 28.92 -13.15 15.40
N SER A 179 28.47 -14.38 15.65
CA SER A 179 29.25 -15.43 16.31
C SER A 179 29.44 -16.71 15.48
N SER A 180 29.64 -16.59 14.17
CA SER A 180 29.96 -17.70 13.26
C SER A 180 31.25 -17.43 12.48
N GLU A 181 31.90 -18.49 11.99
CA GLU A 181 33.05 -18.39 11.08
C GLU A 181 32.65 -17.61 9.81
N THR A 182 31.47 -17.91 9.26
CA THR A 182 30.86 -17.17 8.14
C THR A 182 29.90 -16.12 8.68
N LYS A 183 30.32 -14.85 8.68
CA LYS A 183 29.52 -13.74 9.26
C LYS A 183 28.58 -13.07 8.27
N PHE A 184 28.93 -13.05 6.99
CA PHE A 184 28.14 -12.44 5.91
C PHE A 184 28.07 -13.39 4.74
N PHE A 185 26.86 -13.79 4.36
CA PHE A 185 26.63 -14.85 3.37
C PHE A 185 25.23 -14.73 2.79
N HIS A 186 24.92 -15.60 1.84
CA HIS A 186 23.57 -15.85 1.39
C HIS A 186 23.15 -17.28 1.75
N CYS A 187 21.87 -17.52 2.00
CA CYS A 187 21.34 -18.87 2.18
C CYS A 187 19.85 -18.90 1.88
N ILE A 188 19.23 -20.08 1.94
CA ILE A 188 17.79 -20.25 1.73
C ILE A 188 17.01 -19.16 2.49
N SER A 189 16.16 -18.44 1.76
CA SER A 189 15.31 -17.40 2.31
C SER A 189 14.26 -18.02 3.23
N ASP A 190 14.41 -17.79 4.54
CA ASP A 190 13.46 -18.18 5.58
C ASP A 190 13.27 -17.06 6.61
N ASP A 191 12.41 -17.27 7.59
CA ASP A 191 12.07 -16.28 8.63
C ASP A 191 13.11 -16.23 9.78
N GLN A 192 14.37 -16.61 9.53
CA GLN A 192 15.42 -16.45 10.53
C GLN A 192 15.81 -14.99 10.72
N TYR A 193 16.14 -14.66 11.98
CA TYR A 193 16.38 -13.28 12.41
C TYR A 193 17.60 -12.63 11.71
N ASP A 194 18.58 -13.44 11.31
CA ASP A 194 19.80 -13.03 10.60
C ASP A 194 19.58 -12.62 9.15
N HIS A 195 18.38 -12.81 8.60
CA HIS A 195 18.00 -12.39 7.25
C HIS A 195 17.43 -10.98 7.18
N TYR A 196 17.17 -10.36 8.33
CA TYR A 196 16.48 -9.08 8.41
C TYR A 196 17.43 -7.89 8.34
N TRP A 197 17.10 -6.96 7.46
CA TRP A 197 17.81 -5.72 7.20
C TRP A 197 16.88 -4.52 7.30
N THR A 198 17.46 -3.35 7.53
CA THR A 198 16.77 -2.07 7.45
C THR A 198 17.50 -1.15 6.47
N LEU A 199 16.75 -0.23 5.87
CA LEU A 199 17.29 0.80 4.99
C LEU A 199 17.39 2.12 5.74
N ILE A 200 18.60 2.65 5.86
CA ILE A 200 18.87 3.95 6.47
C ILE A 200 19.14 4.94 5.34
N PRO A 201 18.23 5.89 5.04
CA PRO A 201 18.43 6.84 3.94
C PRO A 201 19.72 7.65 4.11
N GLY A 202 20.43 7.82 3.00
CA GLY A 202 21.60 8.67 2.92
C GLY A 202 21.24 10.15 2.90
N THR A 203 22.06 10.94 3.57
CA THR A 203 21.94 12.40 3.63
C THR A 203 23.00 13.05 2.73
N GLU A 204 22.82 14.33 2.42
CA GLU A 204 23.80 15.15 1.69
C GLU A 204 24.21 14.55 0.33
N LYS A 205 25.49 14.18 0.16
CA LYS A 205 26.02 13.58 -1.09
C LYS A 205 25.47 12.18 -1.38
N TYR A 206 24.83 11.54 -0.40
CA TYR A 206 24.26 10.20 -0.50
C TYR A 206 22.75 10.21 -0.72
N PHE A 207 22.15 11.35 -1.06
CA PHE A 207 20.73 11.45 -1.32
C PHE A 207 20.29 10.55 -2.49
N GLY A 208 19.18 9.81 -2.33
CA GLY A 208 18.72 8.78 -3.27
C GLY A 208 19.42 7.42 -3.09
N TYR A 209 20.29 7.32 -2.09
CA TYR A 209 20.93 6.08 -1.65
C TYR A 209 20.53 5.78 -0.20
N PHE A 210 20.82 4.57 0.26
CA PHE A 210 20.57 4.10 1.61
C PHE A 210 21.72 3.19 2.06
N ARG A 211 21.97 3.14 3.37
CA ARG A 211 22.75 2.06 3.97
C ARG A 211 21.84 0.89 4.24
N ILE A 212 22.35 -0.32 4.03
CA ILE A 212 21.63 -1.57 4.32
C ILE A 212 22.22 -2.14 5.60
N GLU A 213 21.52 -1.95 6.72
CA GLU A 213 22.01 -2.33 8.05
C GLU A 213 21.33 -3.59 8.57
N SER A 214 22.13 -4.54 9.07
CA SER A 214 21.63 -5.78 9.67
C SER A 214 20.89 -5.49 10.96
N CYS A 215 19.71 -6.07 11.12
CA CYS A 215 18.91 -5.90 12.31
C CYS A 215 19.54 -6.58 13.54
N VAL A 216 20.37 -7.60 13.30
CA VAL A 216 21.01 -8.44 14.32
C VAL A 216 22.33 -7.84 14.76
N THR A 217 23.21 -7.55 13.79
CA THR A 217 24.60 -7.18 14.08
C THR A 217 24.81 -5.68 14.13
N LYS A 218 23.87 -4.89 13.60
CA LYS A 218 24.01 -3.45 13.34
C LYS A 218 25.15 -3.11 12.37
N TYR A 219 25.56 -4.08 11.54
CA TYR A 219 26.57 -3.88 10.52
C TYR A 219 25.91 -3.48 9.18
N ALA A 220 26.50 -2.51 8.50
CA ALA A 220 26.09 -2.09 7.17
C ALA A 220 26.89 -2.83 6.09
N ILE A 221 26.21 -3.21 5.00
CA ILE A 221 26.85 -3.80 3.82
C ILE A 221 27.70 -2.75 3.11
N TYR A 222 28.90 -3.12 2.67
CA TYR A 222 29.78 -2.22 1.91
C TYR A 222 30.36 -2.89 0.66
N SER A 223 30.89 -2.06 -0.24
CA SER A 223 31.52 -2.48 -1.49
C SER A 223 32.71 -1.58 -1.87
N ARG A 224 33.88 -2.18 -2.16
CA ARG A 224 35.16 -1.51 -2.48
C ARG A 224 35.81 -2.09 -3.74
N PHE A 225 36.78 -1.36 -4.31
CA PHE A 225 37.52 -1.81 -5.50
C PHE A 225 38.72 -2.73 -5.20
N SER A 226 39.41 -2.55 -4.07
CA SER A 226 40.73 -3.18 -3.86
C SER A 226 41.10 -3.52 -2.43
N SER A 227 40.47 -2.92 -1.41
CA SER A 227 40.74 -3.28 -0.01
C SER A 227 39.98 -4.54 0.38
N GLU A 228 40.70 -5.59 0.81
CA GLU A 228 40.09 -6.85 1.24
C GLU A 228 39.51 -6.78 2.68
N PRO A 229 38.33 -7.36 2.94
CA PRO A 229 37.42 -7.93 1.94
C PRO A 229 36.76 -6.83 1.10
N GLN A 230 36.65 -7.01 -0.22
CA GLN A 230 36.05 -6.00 -1.12
C GLN A 230 34.54 -5.85 -0.92
N PHE A 231 33.86 -6.90 -0.49
CA PHE A 231 32.43 -6.92 -0.24
C PHE A 231 32.16 -7.67 1.06
N PHE A 232 31.65 -6.95 2.07
CA PHE A 232 31.37 -7.52 3.38
C PHE A 232 30.41 -6.60 4.16
N HIS A 233 30.34 -6.76 5.48
CA HIS A 233 29.62 -5.87 6.38
C HIS A 233 30.50 -5.43 7.57
N TYR A 234 30.29 -4.23 8.11
CA TYR A 234 30.92 -3.81 9.38
C TYR A 234 30.10 -2.74 10.08
N THR A 235 30.51 -2.36 11.28
CA THR A 235 29.86 -1.34 12.11
C THR A 235 29.58 -0.08 11.30
N SER A 236 28.36 0.46 11.43
CA SER A 236 27.85 1.63 10.70
C SER A 236 28.41 2.99 11.19
N ASN A 237 29.67 3.01 11.64
CA ASN A 237 30.27 4.17 12.27
C ASN A 237 31.01 5.03 11.22
N GLU A 238 30.69 6.32 11.20
CA GLU A 238 31.07 7.34 10.22
C GLU A 238 30.61 7.03 8.78
N GLN A 239 30.04 8.03 8.11
CA GLN A 239 29.39 7.91 6.80
C GLN A 239 30.39 7.58 5.68
N SER A 240 30.78 6.30 5.56
CA SER A 240 31.69 5.86 4.52
C SER A 240 30.97 5.68 3.17
N ASP A 241 31.58 6.20 2.09
CA ASP A 241 30.97 6.19 0.76
C ASP A 241 30.66 4.77 0.26
N ASP A 242 31.46 3.79 0.70
CA ASP A 242 31.35 2.38 0.34
C ASP A 242 30.10 1.67 0.89
N GLN A 243 29.37 2.27 1.84
CA GLN A 243 28.19 1.68 2.49
C GLN A 243 26.85 2.14 1.90
N TYR A 244 26.85 3.01 0.89
CA TYR A 244 25.63 3.54 0.30
C TYR A 244 25.22 2.79 -0.97
N TRP A 245 23.93 2.51 -1.08
CA TRP A 245 23.34 1.67 -2.13
C TRP A 245 22.09 2.33 -2.70
N THR A 246 21.77 2.06 -3.95
CA THR A 246 20.50 2.46 -4.57
C THR A 246 19.80 1.24 -5.16
N LEU A 247 18.49 1.34 -5.36
CA LEU A 247 17.68 0.29 -5.99
C LEU A 247 17.44 0.66 -7.44
N ILE A 248 17.84 -0.23 -8.35
CA ILE A 248 17.58 -0.06 -9.79
C ILE A 248 16.51 -1.06 -10.21
N PRO A 249 15.26 -0.61 -10.49
CA PRO A 249 14.17 -1.50 -10.86
C PRO A 249 14.47 -2.32 -12.12
N GLY A 250 14.10 -3.59 -12.09
CA GLY A 250 14.11 -4.47 -13.24
C GLY A 250 12.94 -4.24 -14.18
N THR A 251 13.09 -4.69 -15.41
CA THR A 251 12.05 -4.64 -16.45
C THR A 251 11.82 -6.03 -17.05
N GLY A 252 10.70 -6.20 -17.78
CA GLY A 252 10.36 -7.49 -18.41
C GLY A 252 10.25 -8.62 -17.38
N LYS A 253 10.98 -9.72 -17.60
CA LYS A 253 11.01 -10.88 -16.68
C LYS A 253 11.48 -10.57 -15.25
N ARG A 254 12.07 -9.38 -15.05
CA ARG A 254 12.62 -8.90 -13.77
C ARG A 254 11.73 -7.84 -13.12
N SER A 255 10.53 -7.62 -13.66
CA SER A 255 9.53 -6.72 -13.05
C SER A 255 9.18 -7.22 -11.64
N GLY A 256 9.14 -6.31 -10.67
CA GLY A 256 8.99 -6.65 -9.24
C GLY A 256 10.29 -7.02 -8.53
N TYR A 257 11.42 -6.97 -9.22
CA TYR A 257 12.77 -7.11 -8.67
C TYR A 257 13.59 -5.85 -8.95
N PHE A 258 14.69 -5.68 -8.24
CA PHE A 258 15.63 -4.57 -8.38
C PHE A 258 17.07 -5.05 -8.17
N ARG A 259 18.03 -4.29 -8.68
CA ARG A 259 19.44 -4.47 -8.32
C ARG A 259 19.82 -3.53 -7.20
N ILE A 260 20.71 -3.98 -6.34
CA ILE A 260 21.22 -3.20 -5.20
C ILE A 260 22.61 -2.68 -5.59
N GLU A 261 22.68 -1.47 -6.15
CA GLU A 261 23.91 -0.90 -6.72
C GLU A 261 24.61 0.05 -5.75
N ASN A 262 25.92 -0.12 -5.55
CA ASN A 262 26.71 0.71 -4.67
C ASN A 262 26.99 2.11 -5.23
N PHE A 263 27.01 3.13 -4.37
CA PHE A 263 27.25 4.53 -4.68
C PHE A 263 28.60 4.76 -5.38
N VAL A 264 29.69 4.17 -4.86
CA VAL A 264 31.06 4.39 -5.35
C VAL A 264 31.39 3.45 -6.48
N THR A 265 31.26 2.15 -6.25
CA THR A 265 31.80 1.15 -7.19
C THR A 265 30.89 0.95 -8.40
N LYS A 266 29.62 1.35 -8.30
CA LYS A 266 28.57 0.98 -9.26
C LYS A 266 28.45 -0.53 -9.45
N TYR A 267 28.86 -1.30 -8.45
CA TYR A 267 28.70 -2.75 -8.44
C TYR A 267 27.37 -3.11 -7.76
N ALA A 268 26.67 -4.08 -8.34
CA ALA A 268 25.46 -4.65 -7.78
C ALA A 268 25.77 -5.92 -6.98
N ILE A 269 25.06 -6.14 -5.88
CA ILE A 269 25.12 -7.40 -5.13
C ILE A 269 24.54 -8.51 -6.00
N PHE A 270 25.22 -9.66 -6.06
CA PHE A 270 24.71 -10.86 -6.74
C PHE A 270 24.71 -12.08 -5.83
N SER A 271 23.88 -13.05 -6.19
CA SER A 271 23.78 -14.35 -5.52
C SER A 271 23.53 -15.45 -6.55
N ARG A 272 24.41 -16.46 -6.60
CA ARG A 272 24.40 -17.57 -7.56
C ARG A 272 24.87 -18.87 -6.93
N SER A 273 24.57 -20.01 -7.53
CA SER A 273 25.02 -21.33 -7.03
C SER A 273 26.38 -21.79 -7.57
N SER A 274 26.85 -21.17 -8.66
CA SER A 274 28.18 -21.37 -9.24
C SER A 274 28.45 -20.32 -10.32
N PRO A 275 29.73 -20.06 -10.69
CA PRO A 275 30.95 -20.45 -9.96
C PRO A 275 31.22 -19.58 -8.72
N GLU A 276 32.26 -19.88 -7.95
CA GLU A 276 32.71 -19.02 -6.85
C GLU A 276 33.23 -17.65 -7.36
N PRO A 277 33.08 -16.56 -6.58
CA PRO A 277 32.30 -16.50 -5.34
C PRO A 277 30.80 -16.60 -5.64
N GLN A 278 30.05 -17.31 -4.78
CA GLN A 278 28.58 -17.48 -4.91
C GLN A 278 27.78 -16.25 -4.44
N PHE A 279 28.32 -15.49 -3.49
CA PHE A 279 27.73 -14.25 -2.98
C PHE A 279 28.77 -13.16 -2.96
N PHE A 280 28.59 -12.13 -3.79
CA PHE A 280 29.56 -11.07 -3.94
C PHE A 280 28.91 -9.84 -4.59
N HIS A 281 29.74 -8.91 -5.06
CA HIS A 281 29.31 -7.80 -5.90
C HIS A 281 29.99 -7.85 -7.28
N PHE A 282 29.38 -7.27 -8.30
CA PHE A 282 30.01 -7.16 -9.62
C PHE A 282 29.42 -5.97 -10.39
N THR A 283 30.06 -5.54 -11.48
CA THR A 283 29.57 -4.40 -12.26
C THR A 283 28.07 -4.50 -12.56
N SER A 284 27.35 -3.44 -12.21
CA SER A 284 25.92 -3.32 -12.47
C SER A 284 25.63 -3.10 -13.96
N SER A 285 26.60 -2.67 -14.79
CA SER A 285 26.34 -2.42 -16.23
C SER A 285 25.78 -3.63 -16.99
N ASN A 286 26.17 -4.84 -16.60
CA ASN A 286 25.91 -6.06 -17.37
C ASN A 286 24.53 -6.67 -17.13
N GLN A 287 23.85 -6.27 -16.04
CA GLN A 287 22.48 -6.68 -15.72
C GLN A 287 22.25 -8.20 -15.71
N TYR A 288 23.12 -8.95 -15.02
CA TYR A 288 22.93 -10.40 -14.88
C TYR A 288 21.71 -10.71 -14.01
N ASP A 289 21.05 -11.85 -14.27
CA ASP A 289 19.83 -12.25 -13.53
C ASP A 289 20.09 -12.46 -12.03
N ASP A 290 21.29 -12.94 -11.67
CA ASP A 290 21.74 -13.16 -10.30
C ASP A 290 21.96 -11.86 -9.49
N GLN A 291 21.90 -10.69 -10.13
CA GLN A 291 21.98 -9.38 -9.47
C GLN A 291 20.63 -8.84 -8.99
N TYR A 292 19.53 -9.52 -9.31
CA TYR A 292 18.18 -9.04 -9.00
C TYR A 292 17.65 -9.60 -7.69
N TRP A 293 17.04 -8.73 -6.90
CA TRP A 293 16.54 -8.98 -5.56
C TRP A 293 15.12 -8.46 -5.43
N THR A 294 14.36 -8.97 -4.50
CA THR A 294 13.05 -8.42 -4.12
C THR A 294 12.95 -8.32 -2.61
N PHE A 295 12.05 -7.47 -2.13
CA PHE A 295 11.76 -7.38 -0.70
C PHE A 295 10.83 -8.51 -0.30
N ILE A 296 11.23 -9.25 0.73
CA ILE A 296 10.32 -10.10 1.49
C ILE A 296 10.12 -9.44 2.84
N PHE A 297 8.94 -8.87 3.04
CA PHE A 297 8.56 -8.27 4.31
C PHE A 297 8.27 -9.35 5.37
N GLU A 298 8.17 -8.92 6.62
CA GLU A 298 7.66 -9.78 7.69
C GLU A 298 6.20 -10.16 7.45
N ASP A 299 5.72 -11.17 8.19
CA ASP A 299 4.34 -11.60 8.13
C ASP A 299 3.37 -10.47 8.52
N MET A 300 2.44 -10.18 7.61
CA MET A 300 1.39 -9.18 7.81
C MET A 300 0.03 -9.86 7.93
N ASP A 301 -0.76 -9.46 8.92
CA ASP A 301 -2.19 -9.72 8.99
C ASP A 301 -2.95 -8.68 8.17
N ILE A 302 -3.90 -9.11 7.35
CA ILE A 302 -4.86 -8.20 6.72
C ILE A 302 -5.99 -7.96 7.73
N GLU A 303 -6.06 -6.75 8.30
CA GLU A 303 -7.06 -6.41 9.33
C GLU A 303 -8.42 -6.09 8.72
N SER A 304 -8.44 -5.37 7.59
CA SER A 304 -9.71 -4.95 6.97
C SER A 304 -9.54 -4.54 5.51
N VAL A 305 -10.67 -4.51 4.80
CA VAL A 305 -10.77 -3.99 3.43
C VAL A 305 -11.89 -2.95 3.39
N GLU A 306 -11.55 -1.74 2.97
CA GLU A 306 -12.48 -0.64 2.72
C GLU A 306 -12.72 -0.48 1.22
N TYR A 307 -13.98 -0.58 0.80
CA TYR A 307 -14.37 -0.45 -0.60
C TYR A 307 -14.83 0.97 -0.90
N LYS A 308 -14.31 1.55 -1.99
CA LYS A 308 -14.74 2.85 -2.52
C LYS A 308 -15.96 2.65 -3.41
N ILE A 309 -17.11 2.42 -2.77
CA ILE A 309 -18.38 2.10 -3.43
C ILE A 309 -18.82 3.21 -4.39
N ASP A 310 -18.54 4.46 -4.04
CA ASP A 310 -18.76 5.65 -4.86
C ASP A 310 -17.93 5.69 -6.15
N GLU A 311 -16.73 5.08 -6.14
CA GLU A 311 -15.85 4.93 -7.31
C GLU A 311 -16.11 3.62 -8.08
N GLY A 312 -16.97 2.74 -7.55
CA GLY A 312 -17.22 1.40 -8.08
C GLY A 312 -18.10 1.40 -9.34
N LYS A 313 -17.92 0.36 -10.17
CA LYS A 313 -18.59 0.22 -11.47
C LYS A 313 -19.28 -1.14 -11.59
N ILE A 314 -20.54 -1.10 -12.03
CA ILE A 314 -21.26 -2.26 -12.56
C ILE A 314 -20.91 -2.33 -14.06
N LYS A 315 -20.01 -3.23 -14.45
CA LYS A 315 -19.50 -3.31 -15.83
C LYS A 315 -20.52 -3.90 -16.81
N SER A 316 -21.37 -4.80 -16.33
CA SER A 316 -22.39 -5.48 -17.12
C SER A 316 -23.57 -5.82 -16.23
N THR A 317 -24.77 -5.92 -16.81
CA THR A 317 -25.94 -6.44 -16.11
C THR A 317 -26.79 -7.23 -17.11
N ALA A 318 -27.21 -8.43 -16.72
CA ALA A 318 -28.06 -9.29 -17.52
C ALA A 318 -29.14 -9.94 -16.65
N LEU A 319 -30.34 -10.13 -17.22
CA LEU A 319 -31.37 -10.96 -16.63
C LEU A 319 -31.10 -12.42 -17.03
N VAL A 320 -31.04 -13.32 -16.06
CA VAL A 320 -30.70 -14.73 -16.26
C VAL A 320 -31.87 -15.60 -15.78
N GLU A 321 -32.37 -16.49 -16.64
CA GLU A 321 -33.32 -17.53 -16.28
C GLU A 321 -32.61 -18.61 -15.45
N ILE A 322 -33.12 -18.88 -14.25
CA ILE A 322 -32.55 -19.92 -13.37
C ILE A 322 -33.44 -21.16 -13.27
N MET A 323 -34.74 -21.03 -13.55
CA MET A 323 -35.68 -22.13 -13.49
C MET A 323 -36.91 -21.83 -14.34
N ARG A 324 -37.39 -22.86 -15.04
CA ARG A 324 -38.66 -22.85 -15.79
C ARG A 324 -39.45 -24.09 -15.46
N GLN A 325 -40.74 -23.94 -15.20
CA GLN A 325 -41.67 -25.03 -14.96
C GLN A 325 -42.97 -24.80 -15.72
N THR A 326 -43.52 -25.88 -16.27
CA THR A 326 -44.86 -25.90 -16.85
C THR A 326 -45.81 -26.58 -15.87
N LEU A 327 -46.97 -25.96 -15.63
CA LEU A 327 -48.02 -26.43 -14.76
C LEU A 327 -49.32 -26.47 -15.57
N SER A 328 -50.03 -27.61 -15.57
CA SER A 328 -51.28 -27.75 -16.32
C SER A 328 -52.44 -27.94 -15.36
N ASN A 329 -53.52 -27.19 -15.57
CA ASN A 329 -54.80 -27.41 -14.90
C ASN A 329 -55.81 -27.96 -15.91
N ASP A 330 -55.95 -29.29 -15.91
CA ASP A 330 -56.90 -30.00 -16.77
C ASP A 330 -58.31 -30.07 -16.17
N ALA A 331 -58.52 -29.54 -14.95
CA ALA A 331 -59.82 -29.53 -14.30
C ALA A 331 -60.69 -28.36 -14.78
N ASP A 332 -61.99 -28.46 -14.48
CA ASP A 332 -62.98 -27.41 -14.77
C ASP A 332 -63.06 -26.33 -13.66
N MET A 333 -62.16 -26.38 -12.67
CA MET A 333 -62.07 -25.44 -11.56
C MET A 333 -60.66 -24.87 -11.43
N GLU A 334 -60.51 -23.65 -10.87
CA GLU A 334 -59.20 -23.04 -10.59
C GLU A 334 -58.37 -23.93 -9.65
N GLN A 335 -57.08 -24.09 -9.96
CA GLN A 335 -56.12 -24.79 -9.11
C GLN A 335 -54.99 -23.84 -8.69
N THR A 336 -54.45 -24.08 -7.50
CA THR A 336 -53.26 -23.38 -7.00
C THR A 336 -52.09 -24.33 -6.95
N PHE A 337 -50.99 -23.96 -7.61
CA PHE A 337 -49.73 -24.67 -7.62
C PHE A 337 -48.65 -23.90 -6.86
N ILE A 338 -47.66 -24.61 -6.32
CA ILE A 338 -46.47 -24.00 -5.73
C ILE A 338 -45.30 -24.18 -6.71
N PHE A 339 -44.81 -23.07 -7.25
CA PHE A 339 -43.58 -23.03 -8.02
C PHE A 339 -42.41 -22.83 -7.06
N ARG A 340 -41.69 -23.92 -6.78
CA ARG A 340 -40.56 -23.96 -5.85
C ARG A 340 -39.25 -23.77 -6.60
N VAL A 341 -38.57 -22.67 -6.33
CA VAL A 341 -37.20 -22.40 -6.76
C VAL A 341 -36.25 -22.99 -5.73
N ASP A 342 -35.34 -23.86 -6.19
CA ASP A 342 -34.14 -24.30 -5.45
C ASP A 342 -32.99 -24.40 -6.45
N LYS A 343 -32.23 -23.32 -6.61
CA LYS A 343 -31.12 -23.20 -7.56
C LYS A 343 -29.93 -22.49 -6.95
N SER A 344 -28.76 -22.69 -7.52
CA SER A 344 -27.52 -22.05 -7.07
C SER A 344 -26.77 -21.47 -8.26
N GLU A 345 -26.17 -20.31 -8.05
CA GLU A 345 -25.38 -19.60 -9.07
C GLU A 345 -23.96 -19.35 -8.60
N THR A 346 -23.01 -19.49 -9.51
CA THR A 346 -21.59 -19.27 -9.22
C THR A 346 -21.27 -17.77 -9.24
N HIS A 347 -20.66 -17.32 -8.17
CA HIS A 347 -20.09 -15.99 -7.97
C HIS A 347 -18.57 -16.10 -8.01
N THR A 348 -17.92 -15.01 -8.39
CA THR A 348 -16.44 -14.91 -8.39
C THR A 348 -16.01 -13.70 -7.59
N SER A 349 -14.82 -13.76 -7.00
CA SER A 349 -14.21 -12.64 -6.27
C SER A 349 -12.71 -12.67 -6.43
N ASN A 350 -12.13 -11.53 -6.80
CA ASN A 350 -10.70 -11.37 -7.04
C ASN A 350 -10.23 -10.01 -6.50
N PHE A 351 -9.04 -9.99 -5.91
CA PHE A 351 -8.43 -8.80 -5.32
C PHE A 351 -7.11 -8.52 -6.03
N GLU A 352 -7.11 -7.54 -6.92
CA GLU A 352 -5.96 -7.20 -7.74
C GLU A 352 -5.17 -6.06 -7.08
N TYR A 353 -3.84 -6.17 -7.07
CA TYR A 353 -2.94 -5.12 -6.61
C TYR A 353 -2.91 -3.94 -7.58
N SER A 354 -2.88 -2.71 -7.05
CA SER A 354 -2.58 -1.52 -7.85
C SER A 354 -1.38 -0.72 -7.34
N SER A 355 -1.30 -0.45 -6.03
CA SER A 355 -0.24 0.39 -5.43
C SER A 355 -0.19 0.24 -3.90
N GLY A 356 0.81 0.81 -3.25
CA GLY A 356 0.99 0.74 -1.79
C GLY A 356 1.85 -0.45 -1.37
N PHE A 357 1.69 -0.91 -0.13
CA PHE A 357 2.45 -2.06 0.38
C PHE A 357 2.17 -3.32 -0.46
N THR A 358 3.20 -4.10 -0.77
CA THR A 358 3.00 -5.33 -1.56
C THR A 358 2.55 -6.47 -0.65
N VAL A 359 1.36 -6.99 -0.91
CA VAL A 359 0.85 -8.20 -0.24
C VAL A 359 1.37 -9.44 -0.97
N LYS A 360 1.88 -10.41 -0.23
CA LYS A 360 2.28 -11.70 -0.79
C LYS A 360 1.06 -12.39 -1.43
N VAL A 361 1.21 -12.80 -2.69
CA VAL A 361 0.20 -13.63 -3.37
C VAL A 361 0.02 -14.93 -2.58
N GLY A 362 -1.23 -15.34 -2.35
CA GLY A 362 -1.55 -16.50 -1.52
C GLY A 362 -1.88 -16.17 -0.06
N THR A 363 -1.72 -14.92 0.39
CA THR A 363 -2.15 -14.54 1.75
C THR A 363 -3.66 -14.68 1.89
N GLU A 364 -4.10 -15.45 2.90
CA GLU A 364 -5.51 -15.60 3.25
C GLU A 364 -5.99 -14.48 4.17
N PHE A 365 -7.21 -14.00 3.95
CA PHE A 365 -7.83 -12.97 4.79
C PHE A 365 -9.35 -13.07 4.78
N LYS A 366 -10.01 -12.46 5.77
CA LYS A 366 -11.48 -12.40 5.83
C LYS A 366 -11.98 -11.03 5.43
N ALA A 367 -12.93 -10.99 4.50
CA ALA A 367 -13.60 -9.75 4.11
C ALA A 367 -15.03 -10.01 3.65
N ARG A 368 -15.88 -8.98 3.82
CA ARG A 368 -17.12 -8.85 3.04
C ARG A 368 -16.77 -8.38 1.64
N ILE A 369 -17.64 -8.63 0.66
CA ILE A 369 -17.40 -8.26 -0.74
C ILE A 369 -18.46 -7.28 -1.25
N PRO A 370 -18.15 -6.49 -2.30
CA PRO A 370 -19.14 -5.67 -2.98
C PRO A 370 -20.28 -6.48 -3.59
N CYS A 371 -21.49 -5.94 -3.52
CA CYS A 371 -22.71 -6.51 -4.09
C CYS A 371 -23.58 -5.40 -4.71
N VAL A 372 -24.70 -5.78 -5.32
CA VAL A 372 -25.73 -4.85 -5.78
C VAL A 372 -26.97 -5.02 -4.88
N GLY A 373 -27.32 -3.95 -4.18
CA GLY A 373 -28.55 -3.84 -3.39
C GLY A 373 -29.60 -2.97 -4.07
N GLU A 374 -30.67 -2.66 -3.34
CA GLU A 374 -31.81 -1.88 -3.83
C GLU A 374 -31.42 -0.52 -4.41
N PHE A 375 -30.46 0.17 -3.77
CA PHE A 375 -30.00 1.51 -4.16
C PHE A 375 -28.71 1.51 -4.99
N GLY A 376 -28.30 0.35 -5.54
CA GLY A 376 -27.09 0.22 -6.35
C GLY A 376 -25.97 -0.55 -5.66
N LEU A 377 -24.72 -0.18 -5.97
CA LEU A 377 -23.54 -0.86 -5.43
C LEU A 377 -23.48 -0.69 -3.90
N ASN A 378 -23.17 -1.75 -3.17
CA ASN A 378 -23.02 -1.74 -1.71
C ASN A 378 -22.00 -2.82 -1.29
N VAL A 379 -21.73 -2.96 0.01
CA VAL A 379 -20.99 -4.08 0.58
C VAL A 379 -21.99 -5.09 1.16
N GLU A 380 -21.76 -6.37 0.91
CA GLU A 380 -22.64 -7.43 1.39
C GLU A 380 -22.75 -7.43 2.91
N THR A 381 -23.98 -7.56 3.43
CA THR A 381 -24.27 -7.51 4.88
C THR A 381 -24.06 -8.84 5.59
N THR A 382 -23.80 -9.92 4.85
CA THR A 382 -23.53 -11.26 5.39
C THR A 382 -22.17 -11.32 6.10
N ASP A 383 -21.92 -12.42 6.81
CA ASP A 383 -20.65 -12.63 7.51
C ASP A 383 -19.47 -12.67 6.52
N SER A 384 -18.31 -12.18 6.98
CA SER A 384 -17.09 -12.17 6.17
C SER A 384 -16.68 -13.58 5.75
N GLN A 385 -16.32 -13.75 4.47
CA GLN A 385 -15.77 -15.00 3.95
C GLN A 385 -14.24 -14.93 3.89
N THR A 386 -13.58 -16.09 3.84
CA THR A 386 -12.13 -16.18 3.63
C THR A 386 -11.80 -16.11 2.15
N TRP A 387 -10.84 -15.26 1.80
CA TRP A 387 -10.34 -15.02 0.45
C TRP A 387 -8.83 -15.21 0.42
N THR A 388 -8.28 -15.41 -0.77
CA THR A 388 -6.84 -15.53 -0.98
C THR A 388 -6.37 -14.43 -1.94
N PHE A 389 -5.45 -13.58 -1.47
CA PHE A 389 -4.96 -12.45 -2.25
C PHE A 389 -4.25 -12.90 -3.54
N GLY A 390 -4.54 -12.23 -4.66
CA GLY A 390 -3.97 -12.53 -5.98
C GLY A 390 -4.56 -13.77 -6.68
N TYR A 391 -5.56 -14.44 -6.08
CA TYR A 391 -6.30 -15.53 -6.70
C TYR A 391 -7.79 -15.20 -6.80
N SER A 392 -8.42 -15.69 -7.87
CA SER A 392 -9.88 -15.65 -8.01
C SER A 392 -10.50 -16.80 -7.22
N THR A 393 -11.44 -16.48 -6.34
CA THR A 393 -12.22 -17.46 -5.58
C THR A 393 -13.62 -17.58 -6.17
N GLU A 394 -14.12 -18.82 -6.28
CA GLU A 394 -15.48 -19.14 -6.70
C GLU A 394 -16.31 -19.63 -5.51
N TRP A 395 -17.56 -19.19 -5.43
CA TRP A 395 -18.52 -19.66 -4.44
C TRP A 395 -19.93 -19.68 -5.01
N LYS A 396 -20.86 -20.39 -4.35
CA LYS A 396 -22.24 -20.56 -4.83
C LYS A 396 -23.22 -19.83 -3.93
N LYS A 397 -24.06 -18.98 -4.52
CA LYS A 397 -25.22 -18.38 -3.85
C LYS A 397 -26.46 -19.21 -4.15
N LYS A 398 -27.14 -19.67 -3.09
CA LYS A 398 -28.39 -20.44 -3.20
C LYS A 398 -29.61 -19.50 -3.22
N TYR A 399 -30.54 -19.78 -4.11
CA TYR A 399 -31.84 -19.13 -4.23
C TYR A 399 -32.95 -20.14 -3.92
N THR A 400 -33.76 -19.82 -2.91
CA THR A 400 -34.91 -20.61 -2.50
C THR A 400 -36.15 -19.74 -2.35
N ALA A 401 -37.24 -20.07 -3.04
CA ALA A 401 -38.52 -19.36 -2.93
C ALA A 401 -39.68 -20.27 -3.34
N ASP A 402 -40.83 -20.07 -2.71
CA ASP A 402 -42.10 -20.72 -3.09
C ASP A 402 -43.06 -19.66 -3.60
N PHE A 403 -43.42 -19.73 -4.89
CA PHE A 403 -44.39 -18.83 -5.50
C PHE A 403 -45.74 -19.54 -5.69
N SER A 404 -46.80 -18.98 -5.14
CA SER A 404 -48.16 -19.50 -5.34
C SER A 404 -48.70 -19.04 -6.69
N ILE A 405 -49.02 -20.00 -7.57
CA ILE A 405 -49.50 -19.75 -8.93
C ILE A 405 -50.92 -20.26 -9.06
N LYS A 406 -51.83 -19.38 -9.49
CA LYS A 406 -53.20 -19.75 -9.82
C LYS A 406 -53.30 -20.10 -11.30
N ALA A 407 -53.83 -21.28 -11.59
CA ALA A 407 -54.11 -21.74 -12.94
C ALA A 407 -55.63 -21.82 -13.14
N PRO A 408 -56.21 -20.98 -14.01
CA PRO A 408 -57.63 -21.10 -14.38
C PRO A 408 -57.97 -22.47 -14.97
N PRO A 409 -59.27 -22.84 -15.02
CA PRO A 409 -59.72 -24.07 -15.66
C PRO A 409 -59.18 -24.20 -17.09
N ARG A 410 -58.76 -25.41 -17.47
CA ARG A 410 -58.31 -25.73 -18.83
C ARG A 410 -57.17 -24.85 -19.34
N THR A 411 -56.24 -24.49 -18.47
CA THR A 411 -55.07 -23.68 -18.84
C THR A 411 -53.75 -24.37 -18.51
N LYS A 412 -52.71 -23.96 -19.23
CA LYS A 412 -51.32 -24.23 -18.94
C LYS A 412 -50.66 -22.93 -18.46
N VAL A 413 -49.91 -23.00 -17.38
CA VAL A 413 -49.09 -21.90 -16.86
C VAL A 413 -47.61 -22.24 -17.01
N ILE A 414 -46.86 -21.38 -17.67
CA ILE A 414 -45.40 -21.45 -17.77
C ILE A 414 -44.82 -20.44 -16.78
N ALA A 415 -44.24 -20.94 -15.69
CA ALA A 415 -43.58 -20.14 -14.67
C ALA A 415 -42.07 -20.12 -14.92
N VAL A 416 -41.47 -18.93 -14.88
CA VAL A 416 -40.02 -18.74 -15.07
C VAL A 416 -39.47 -17.84 -13.97
N ALA A 417 -38.45 -18.31 -13.27
CA ALA A 417 -37.71 -17.53 -12.29
C ALA A 417 -36.46 -16.90 -12.93
N TYR A 418 -36.25 -15.63 -12.63
CA TYR A 418 -35.13 -14.84 -13.12
C TYR A 418 -34.35 -14.22 -11.96
N ILE A 419 -33.08 -13.95 -12.22
CA ILE A 419 -32.20 -13.13 -11.38
C ILE A 419 -31.47 -12.12 -12.25
N LYS A 420 -30.96 -11.06 -11.64
CA LYS A 420 -29.96 -10.19 -12.28
C LYS A 420 -28.55 -10.69 -11.97
N LYS A 421 -27.67 -10.63 -12.97
CA LYS A 421 -26.25 -10.99 -12.88
C LYS A 421 -25.40 -9.83 -13.37
N ALA A 422 -24.35 -9.49 -12.62
CA ALA A 422 -23.42 -8.43 -13.00
C ALA A 422 -21.97 -8.79 -12.73
N THR A 423 -21.08 -8.13 -13.48
CA THR A 423 -19.66 -8.04 -13.15
C THR A 423 -19.38 -6.69 -12.50
N LEU A 424 -18.78 -6.72 -11.31
CA LEU A 424 -18.40 -5.55 -10.52
C LEU A 424 -16.91 -5.25 -10.69
N SER A 425 -16.57 -3.97 -10.53
CA SER A 425 -15.19 -3.50 -10.42
C SER A 425 -15.14 -2.34 -9.45
N VAL A 426 -14.53 -2.53 -8.29
CA VAL A 426 -14.62 -1.61 -7.16
C VAL A 426 -13.23 -1.37 -6.58
N PRO A 427 -12.71 -0.13 -6.58
CA PRO A 427 -11.45 0.17 -5.91
C PRO A 427 -11.54 -0.12 -4.41
N TYR A 428 -10.45 -0.59 -3.80
CA TYR A 428 -10.37 -0.82 -2.37
C TYR A 428 -9.08 -0.27 -1.74
N ILE A 429 -9.10 -0.15 -0.42
CA ILE A 429 -7.94 0.01 0.44
C ILE A 429 -7.94 -1.17 1.42
N MET A 430 -6.85 -1.92 1.46
CA MET A 430 -6.64 -3.03 2.38
C MET A 430 -5.66 -2.56 3.45
N TYR A 431 -6.05 -2.70 4.71
CA TYR A 431 -5.22 -2.32 5.86
C TYR A 431 -4.52 -3.55 6.41
N LEU A 432 -3.20 -3.52 6.43
CA LEU A 432 -2.35 -4.59 6.91
C LEU A 432 -1.71 -4.18 8.22
N LYS A 433 -1.46 -5.17 9.08
CA LYS A 433 -0.77 -5.01 10.34
C LYS A 433 0.32 -6.06 10.48
N SER A 434 1.53 -5.65 10.82
CA SER A 434 2.60 -6.60 11.15
C SER A 434 2.22 -7.44 12.36
N LYS A 435 2.35 -8.77 12.24
CA LYS A 435 2.09 -9.71 13.34
C LYS A 435 3.02 -9.50 14.53
N LYS A 436 4.28 -9.18 14.24
CA LYS A 436 5.33 -9.07 15.25
C LYS A 436 5.34 -7.70 15.92
N THR A 437 4.96 -6.66 15.19
CA THR A 437 5.27 -5.28 15.56
C THR A 437 4.03 -4.42 15.73
N GLY A 438 2.93 -4.84 15.12
CA GLY A 438 1.65 -4.13 15.16
C GLY A 438 1.59 -2.90 14.25
N ILE A 439 2.62 -2.63 13.46
CA ILE A 439 2.66 -1.51 12.50
C ILE A 439 1.61 -1.72 11.43
N LYS A 440 0.91 -0.64 11.07
CA LYS A 440 -0.13 -0.65 10.04
C LYS A 440 0.35 0.03 8.76
N VAL A 441 0.07 -0.60 7.62
CA VAL A 441 0.31 -0.09 6.27
C VAL A 441 -0.93 -0.37 5.41
N ASP A 442 -1.02 0.26 4.23
CA ASP A 442 -2.12 0.03 3.31
C ASP A 442 -1.68 -0.43 1.92
N THR A 443 -2.53 -1.26 1.32
CA THR A 443 -2.44 -1.70 -0.06
C THR A 443 -3.68 -1.22 -0.78
N HIS A 444 -3.50 -0.61 -1.94
CA HIS A 444 -4.59 -0.25 -2.83
C HIS A 444 -4.73 -1.27 -3.94
N GLY A 445 -5.97 -1.45 -4.38
CA GLY A 445 -6.27 -2.37 -5.45
C GLY A 445 -7.65 -2.19 -6.04
N THR A 446 -7.99 -3.09 -6.95
CA THR A 446 -9.33 -3.19 -7.53
C THR A 446 -9.90 -4.57 -7.25
N TYR A 447 -11.08 -4.60 -6.64
CA TYR A 447 -11.88 -5.81 -6.52
C TYR A 447 -12.62 -6.04 -7.83
N THR A 448 -12.59 -7.26 -8.34
CA THR A 448 -13.43 -7.70 -9.47
C THR A 448 -14.22 -8.94 -9.07
N GLY A 449 -15.49 -9.01 -9.45
CA GLY A 449 -16.33 -10.13 -9.05
C GLY A 449 -17.63 -10.23 -9.83
N VAL A 450 -18.18 -11.44 -9.91
CA VAL A 450 -19.51 -11.70 -10.46
C VAL A 450 -20.49 -11.85 -9.31
N THR A 451 -21.58 -11.07 -9.35
CA THR A 451 -22.64 -11.10 -8.34
C THR A 451 -24.02 -11.29 -8.96
N THR A 452 -24.98 -11.75 -8.15
CA THR A 452 -26.39 -11.89 -8.53
C THR A 452 -27.35 -11.42 -7.44
N TRP A 453 -28.50 -10.85 -7.85
CA TRP A 453 -29.54 -10.29 -6.98
C TRP A 453 -30.92 -10.31 -7.67
N ASP A 454 -31.95 -9.79 -6.99
CA ASP A 454 -33.34 -9.66 -7.49
C ASP A 454 -33.95 -10.97 -8.02
N LEU A 455 -34.14 -11.96 -7.16
CA LEU A 455 -34.96 -13.13 -7.50
C LEU A 455 -36.41 -12.69 -7.77
N THR A 456 -36.86 -12.88 -9.00
CA THR A 456 -38.21 -12.56 -9.45
C THR A 456 -38.78 -13.72 -10.25
N TYR A 457 -40.08 -13.72 -10.49
CA TYR A 457 -40.71 -14.68 -11.39
C TYR A 457 -41.68 -13.98 -12.34
N ALA A 458 -41.89 -14.61 -13.50
CA ALA A 458 -42.95 -14.28 -14.42
C ALA A 458 -43.74 -15.56 -14.74
N SER A 459 -45.03 -15.41 -15.04
CA SER A 459 -45.88 -16.50 -15.48
C SER A 459 -46.66 -16.12 -16.73
N ILE A 460 -46.73 -17.04 -17.69
CA ILE A 460 -47.56 -16.90 -18.90
C ILE A 460 -48.63 -17.98 -18.84
N THR A 461 -49.89 -17.60 -19.08
CA THR A 461 -51.03 -18.53 -19.10
C THR A 461 -51.52 -18.72 -20.53
N GLU A 462 -51.65 -19.96 -20.94
CA GLU A 462 -52.12 -20.38 -22.27
C GLU A 462 -53.35 -21.27 -22.12
N ALA A 463 -54.32 -21.14 -23.01
CA ALA A 463 -55.45 -22.09 -23.06
C ALA A 463 -54.96 -23.45 -23.57
N LEU A 464 -55.47 -24.53 -22.97
CA LEU A 464 -55.23 -25.87 -23.52
C LEU A 464 -56.04 -26.03 -24.81
N PRO A 465 -55.45 -26.64 -25.87
CA PRO A 465 -56.21 -26.98 -27.06
C PRO A 465 -57.33 -27.96 -26.69
N TRP A 466 -58.53 -27.68 -27.21
CA TRP A 466 -59.74 -28.48 -27.04
C TRP A 466 -59.58 -29.92 -27.51
#